data_AF-A0A6P0SJW4-F1
#
_entry.id   AF-A0A6P0SJW4-F1
#
_cell.length_a   1.000
_cell.length_b   1.000
_cell.length_c   1.000
_cell.angle_alpha   90.00
_cell.angle_beta   90.00
_cell.angle_gamma   90.00
#
_symmetry.space_group_name_H-M   'P 1'
#
loop_
_entity.id
_entity.type
_entity.pdbx_description
1 polymer ?
#
loop_
_entity_poly.entity_id
_entity_poly.type
_entity_poly.pdbx_seq_one_letter_code
_entity_poly.pdbx_strand_id
1 'polypeptide(L)' 'GVAPGTIAQGCGWLDIDTGAYHPKSGWMTGLDITNNLVYQVNVFRGDVRQFPLEEAVTKIEPSKIRRRQVLSTS' A
#
# COMPACT_ATOMS: atom_id res chain seq x y z
N GLY A 1 -2.16 -4.15 10.03
CA GLY A 1 -1.41 -3.27 9.11
C GLY A 1 -1.75 -3.68 7.70
N VAL A 2 -1.47 -2.82 6.73
CA VAL A 2 -1.60 -3.13 5.30
C VAL A 2 -0.39 -3.95 4.86
N ALA A 3 -0.58 -4.92 3.96
CA ALA A 3 0.51 -5.77 3.51
C ALA A 3 1.50 -4.95 2.66
N PRO A 4 2.81 -5.25 2.71
CA PRO A 4 3.78 -4.62 1.82
C PRO A 4 3.41 -4.83 0.35
N GLY A 5 3.54 -3.78 -0.46
CA GLY A 5 3.20 -3.86 -1.89
C GLY A 5 1.71 -3.73 -2.20
N THR A 6 0.83 -3.43 -1.25
CA THR A 6 -0.59 -3.11 -1.51
C THR A 6 -0.91 -1.66 -1.21
N ILE A 7 -1.86 -1.10 -1.96
CA ILE A 7 -2.33 0.28 -1.80
C ILE A 7 -3.42 0.29 -0.73
N ALA A 8 -3.31 1.15 0.29
CA ALA A 8 -4.40 1.30 1.24
C ALA A 8 -5.47 2.22 0.64
N GLN A 9 -6.74 1.79 0.69
CA GLN A 9 -7.85 2.57 0.17
C GLN A 9 -8.84 2.88 1.28
N GLY A 10 -9.01 4.16 1.61
CA GLY A 10 -10.12 4.62 2.45
C GLY A 10 -11.15 5.40 1.66
N CYS A 11 -12.17 5.92 2.36
CA CYS A 11 -13.20 6.73 1.73
C CYS A 11 -12.61 8.02 1.17
N GLY A 12 -12.46 8.09 -0.16
CA GLY A 12 -11.98 9.27 -0.88
C GLY A 12 -10.45 9.43 -0.91
N TRP A 13 -9.68 8.42 -0.47
CA TRP A 13 -8.21 8.49 -0.50
C TRP A 13 -7.55 7.16 -0.83
N LEU A 14 -6.36 7.25 -1.43
CA LEU A 14 -5.45 6.14 -1.70
C LEU A 14 -4.08 6.48 -1.12
N ASP A 15 -3.47 5.53 -0.40
CA ASP A 15 -2.09 5.60 0.06
C ASP A 15 -1.24 4.64 -0.78
N ILE A 16 -0.31 5.22 -1.52
CA ILE A 16 0.58 4.53 -2.46
C ILE A 16 1.98 4.29 -1.89
N ASP A 17 2.22 4.61 -0.61
CA ASP A 17 3.49 4.24 0.03
C ASP A 17 3.53 2.73 0.31
N THR A 18 4.04 2.00 -0.67
CA THR A 18 4.19 0.54 -0.60
C THR A 18 5.55 0.08 -0.06
N GLY A 19 6.33 1.01 0.49
CA GLY A 19 7.60 0.71 1.14
C GLY A 19 8.74 0.40 0.16
N ALA A 20 8.95 1.27 -0.84
CA ALA A 20 10.04 1.12 -1.82
C ALA A 20 11.41 0.90 -1.15
N TYR A 21 11.69 1.60 -0.05
CA TYR A 21 12.96 1.47 0.70
C TYR A 21 12.84 0.64 1.98
N HIS A 22 11.68 0.03 2.24
CA HIS A 22 11.52 -0.79 3.43
C HIS A 22 12.27 -2.12 3.24
N PRO A 23 13.20 -2.53 4.14
CA PRO A 23 14.09 -3.68 3.93
C PRO A 23 13.38 -5.02 3.68
N LYS A 24 12.10 -5.14 4.06
CA LYS A 24 11.28 -6.34 3.87
C LYS A 24 10.25 -6.23 2.73
N SER A 25 10.17 -5.10 2.02
CA SER A 25 9.19 -4.86 0.95
C SER A 25 9.89 -4.66 -0.39
N GLY A 26 10.48 -3.47 -0.60
CA GLY A 26 11.14 -3.10 -1.84
C GLY A 26 10.21 -2.62 -2.94
N TRP A 27 8.90 -2.54 -2.73
CA TRP A 27 7.95 -2.22 -3.81
C TRP A 27 7.82 -0.71 -4.02
N MET A 28 8.26 -0.25 -5.19
CA MET A 28 7.92 1.07 -5.74
C MET A 28 6.63 0.95 -6.55
N THR A 29 5.66 1.83 -6.31
CA THR A 29 4.33 1.79 -6.94
C THR A 29 4.11 3.00 -7.85
N GLY A 30 3.67 2.73 -9.08
CA GLY A 30 3.08 3.72 -9.99
C GLY A 30 1.59 3.42 -10.18
N LEU A 31 0.75 4.44 -10.01
CA LEU A 31 -0.69 4.35 -10.22
C LEU A 31 -1.07 5.09 -11.51
N ASP A 32 -1.65 4.36 -12.46
CA ASP A 32 -2.28 4.91 -13.65
C ASP A 32 -3.79 5.01 -13.42
N ILE A 33 -4.24 6.23 -13.11
CA ILE A 33 -5.64 6.54 -12.80
C ILE A 33 -6.51 6.45 -14.07
N THR A 34 -5.94 6.79 -15.23
CA THR A 34 -6.69 6.80 -16.49
C THR A 34 -7.11 5.39 -16.88
N ASN A 35 -6.23 4.40 -16.69
CA ASN A 35 -6.46 3.01 -17.08
C ASN A 35 -6.82 2.09 -15.91
N ASN A 36 -6.89 2.62 -14.68
CA ASN A 36 -7.06 1.83 -13.45
C ASN A 36 -6.03 0.70 -13.32
N LEU A 37 -4.76 1.01 -13.58
CA LEU A 37 -3.66 0.05 -13.53
C LEU A 37 -2.66 0.44 -12.45
N VAL A 38 -2.08 -0.59 -11.83
CA VAL A 38 -0.98 -0.44 -10.89
C VAL A 38 0.25 -1.13 -11.46
N TYR A 39 1.35 -0.39 -11.51
CA TYR A 39 2.67 -0.88 -11.89
C TYR A 39 3.54 -0.93 -10.65
N GLN A 40 4.26 -2.03 -10.46
CA GLN A 40 5.22 -2.13 -9.37
C GLN A 40 6.54 -2.72 -9.82
N VAL A 41 7.60 -2.16 -9.24
CA VAL A 41 8.97 -2.65 -9.39
C VAL A 41 9.54 -2.91 -8.01
N ASN A 42 10.14 -4.09 -7.81
CA ASN A 42 10.89 -4.38 -6.60
C ASN A 42 12.31 -3.84 -6.74
N VAL A 43 12.70 -2.84 -5.95
CA VAL A 43 14.01 -2.18 -6.08
C VAL A 43 15.19 -3.08 -5.68
N PHE A 44 14.95 -4.14 -4.90
CA PHE A 44 16.00 -5.05 -4.47
C PHE A 44 16.16 -6.24 -5.41
N ARG A 45 15.08 -6.68 -6.06
CA ARG A 45 15.04 -7.90 -6.87
C ARG A 45 14.91 -7.63 -8.37
N GLY A 46 14.50 -6.44 -8.77
CA GLY A 46 14.18 -6.09 -10.15
C GLY A 46 12.87 -6.69 -10.66
N ASP A 47 12.08 -7.34 -9.80
CA ASP A 47 10.79 -7.94 -10.18
C ASP A 47 9.82 -6.84 -10.64
N VAL A 48 9.12 -7.07 -11.76
CA VAL A 48 8.10 -6.16 -12.28
C VAL A 48 6.75 -6.86 -12.30
N ARG A 49 5.71 -6.15 -11.87
CA ARG A 49 4.33 -6.66 -11.93
C ARG A 49 3.35 -5.55 -12.27
N GLN A 50 2.26 -5.94 -12.92
CA GLN A 50 1.15 -5.08 -13.29
C GLN A 50 -0.15 -5.80 -12.96
N PHE A 51 -1.10 -5.08 -12.38
CA PHE A 51 -2.44 -5.59 -12.09
C PHE A 51 -3.47 -4.46 -12.07
N PRO A 52 -4.77 -4.78 -12.22
CA PRO A 52 -5.86 -3.83 -12.02
C PRO A 52 -5.82 -3.18 -10.63
N LEU A 53 -6.24 -1.92 -10.53
CA LEU A 53 -6.30 -1.18 -9.26
C LEU A 53 -7.13 -1.93 -8.20
N GLU A 54 -8.22 -2.59 -8.59
CA GLU A 54 -9.06 -3.34 -7.65
C GLU A 54 -8.36 -4.53 -6.97
N GLU A 55 -7.38 -5.14 -7.65
CA GLU A 55 -6.55 -6.21 -7.10
C GLU A 55 -5.39 -5.66 -6.25
N ALA A 56 -5.02 -4.39 -6.49
CA ALA A 56 -3.95 -3.70 -5.78
C ALA A 56 -4.32 -3.22 -4.38
N VAL A 57 -5.61 -3.03 -4.14
CA VAL A 57 -6.10 -2.26 -2.99
C VAL A 57 -6.46 -3.15 -1.81
N THR A 58 -6.10 -2.69 -0.62
CA THR A 58 -6.64 -3.16 0.64
C THR A 58 -7.60 -2.09 1.18
N LYS A 59 -8.89 -2.40 1.22
CA LYS A 59 -9.91 -1.48 1.74
C LYS A 59 -9.74 -1.29 3.25
N ILE A 60 -9.71 -0.03 3.67
CA ILE A 60 -9.58 0.41 5.04
C ILE A 60 -10.95 0.81 5.55
N GLU A 61 -11.49 0.00 6.45
CA GLU A 61 -12.73 0.29 7.19
C GLU A 61 -12.36 0.97 8.52
N PRO A 62 -12.57 2.29 8.68
CA PRO A 62 -12.13 3.01 9.87
C PRO A 62 -12.72 2.44 11.16
N SER A 63 -13.95 1.93 11.10
CA SER A 63 -14.63 1.28 12.23
C SER A 63 -13.94 0.00 12.73
N LYS A 64 -13.14 -0.65 11.88
CA LYS A 64 -12.41 -1.89 12.20
C LYS A 64 -10.99 -1.63 12.67
N ILE A 65 -10.50 -0.39 12.58
CA ILE A 65 -9.15 -0.02 13.03
C ILE A 65 -9.18 0.22 14.54
N ARG A 66 -8.60 -0.69 15.32
CA ARG A 66 -8.35 -0.44 16.74
C ARG A 66 -7.32 0.68 16.87
N ARG A 67 -7.66 1.76 17.58
CA ARG A 67 -6.71 2.80 17.95
C ARG A 67 -5.56 2.15 18.73
N ARG A 68 -4.33 2.37 18.28
CA ARG A 68 -3.14 1.99 19.06
C ARG A 68 -3.14 2.87 20.30
N GLN A 69 -3.33 2.29 21.48
CA GLN A 69 -3.10 3.01 22.73
C GLN A 69 -1.60 3.32 22.79
N VAL A 70 -1.27 4.61 22.75
CA VAL A 70 0.06 5.07 23.09
C VAL A 70 0.20 4.83 24.58
N LEU A 71 1.10 3.94 24.99
CA LEU A 71 1.45 3.79 26.39
C LEU A 71 1.98 5.14 26.86
N SER A 72 1.22 5.83 27.70
CA SER A 72 1.71 7.02 28.40
C SER A 72 2.81 6.53 29.35
N THR A 73 4.06 6.78 29.00
CA THR A 73 5.17 6.65 29.94
C THR A 73 5.08 7.82 30.91
N SER A 74 4.70 7.51 32.15
CA SER A 74 4.86 8.41 33.30
C SER A 74 6.33 8.67 33.60
#